data_AF-A0A8S3PLV3-F1
#
_entry.id   AF-A0A8S3PLV3-F1
#
_cell.length_a   1.000
_cell.length_b   1.000
_cell.length_c   1.000
_cell.angle_alpha   90.00
_cell.angle_beta   90.00
_cell.angle_gamma   90.00
#
_symmetry.space_group_name_H-M   'P 1'
#
loop_
_entity.id
_entity.type
_entity.pdbx_description
1 polymer ?
#
loop_
_entity_poly.entity_id
_entity_poly.type
_entity_poly.pdbx_seq_one_letter_code
_entity_poly.pdbx_strand_id
1 'polypeptide(L)'
;MASSKPIPCGPCIEGKVTTKADIWCYNCDEGLCSTCSGHHKRYRLSQEDLPRSRYHLESGKSKATDLIAEIEGKQKNLKKMQDQLHTVIPHASKLKSFLGVHQIEQQVHQCQRYIDDLDKDDRAKEFTIKMEKNNETEKIIKKLGSLGELTVVKSDMDLNTETGVRREAQVESQEQSNINNMTINIEKR
;
A
#
# COMPACT_ATOMS: atom_id res chain seq x y z
N MET A 1 -87.03 28.41 -14.78
CA MET A 1 -86.20 27.44 -14.04
C MET A 1 -86.49 26.06 -14.59
N ALA A 2 -85.58 25.47 -15.37
CA ALA A 2 -85.79 24.15 -15.96
C ALA A 2 -85.64 23.09 -14.86
N SER A 3 -86.74 22.39 -14.55
CA SER A 3 -86.76 21.29 -13.59
C SER A 3 -86.13 20.06 -14.25
N SER A 4 -84.80 19.93 -14.17
CA SER A 4 -84.07 18.78 -14.72
C SER A 4 -84.43 17.52 -13.92
N LYS A 5 -85.04 16.53 -14.59
CA LYS A 5 -85.34 15.22 -13.98
C LYS A 5 -84.05 14.59 -13.42
N PRO A 6 -84.10 13.99 -12.22
CA PRO A 6 -82.92 13.38 -11.62
C PRO A 6 -82.41 12.21 -12.48
N ILE A 7 -81.12 12.23 -12.80
CA ILE A 7 -80.44 11.16 -13.53
C ILE A 7 -80.43 9.91 -12.63
N PRO A 8 -80.92 8.75 -13.11
CA PRO A 8 -80.93 7.53 -12.31
C PRO A 8 -79.56 6.82 -12.33
N CYS A 9 -79.29 6.04 -11.29
CA CYS A 9 -78.08 5.23 -11.17
C CYS A 9 -78.14 4.04 -12.15
N GLY A 10 -77.24 3.98 -13.13
CA GLY A 10 -77.20 2.94 -14.17
C GLY A 10 -77.25 1.53 -13.59
N PRO A 11 -76.30 1.15 -12.71
CA PRO A 11 -76.29 -0.18 -12.10
C PRO A 11 -77.54 -0.53 -11.29
N CYS A 12 -78.19 0.45 -10.66
CA CYS A 12 -79.42 0.20 -9.91
C CYS A 12 -80.61 -0.04 -10.83
N ILE A 13 -80.71 0.69 -11.95
CA ILE A 13 -81.78 0.51 -12.94
C ILE A 13 -81.75 -0.89 -13.53
N GLU A 14 -80.57 -1.42 -13.84
CA GLU A 14 -80.40 -2.78 -14.33
C GLU A 14 -80.90 -3.83 -13.32
N GLY A 15 -80.72 -3.54 -12.02
CA GLY A 15 -81.30 -4.32 -10.92
C GLY A 15 -82.79 -4.07 -10.66
N LYS A 16 -83.49 -3.33 -11.54
CA LYS A 16 -84.89 -2.90 -11.40
C LYS A 16 -85.17 -2.02 -10.17
N VAL A 17 -84.14 -1.35 -9.65
CA VAL A 17 -84.25 -0.40 -8.54
C VAL A 17 -83.97 1.01 -9.05
N THR A 18 -84.95 1.91 -8.95
CA THR A 18 -84.78 3.29 -9.43
C THR A 18 -84.20 4.18 -8.34
N THR A 19 -82.87 4.09 -8.15
CA THR A 19 -82.13 4.99 -7.25
C THR A 19 -81.60 6.18 -8.03
N LYS A 20 -81.68 7.39 -7.48
CA LYS A 20 -81.06 8.59 -8.06
C LYS A 20 -79.52 8.49 -8.04
N ALA A 21 -78.86 8.94 -9.09
CA ALA A 21 -77.42 9.09 -9.12
C ALA A 21 -76.98 10.30 -8.28
N ASP A 22 -75.98 10.08 -7.43
CA ASP A 22 -75.34 11.12 -6.62
C ASP A 22 -74.11 11.69 -7.32
N ILE A 23 -73.45 10.88 -8.16
CA ILE A 23 -72.18 11.19 -8.83
C ILE A 23 -72.24 10.67 -10.27
N TRP A 24 -71.65 11.41 -11.21
CA TRP A 24 -71.42 10.95 -12.58
C TRP A 24 -69.99 10.42 -12.75
N CYS A 25 -69.82 9.24 -13.33
CA CYS A 25 -68.50 8.72 -13.70
C CYS A 25 -68.20 9.03 -15.16
N TYR A 26 -67.36 10.03 -15.42
CA TYR A 26 -66.99 10.41 -16.78
C TYR A 26 -66.28 9.30 -17.57
N ASN A 27 -65.58 8.40 -16.88
CA ASN A 27 -64.83 7.34 -17.55
C ASN A 27 -65.71 6.19 -18.04
N CYS A 28 -66.89 6.03 -17.45
CA CYS A 28 -67.85 4.97 -17.79
C CYS A 28 -69.16 5.53 -18.34
N ASP A 29 -69.23 6.86 -18.48
CA ASP A 29 -70.37 7.63 -18.96
C ASP A 29 -71.70 7.21 -18.30
N GLU A 30 -71.65 6.98 -16.98
CA GLU A 30 -72.78 6.48 -16.20
C GLU A 30 -73.01 7.26 -14.90
N GLY A 31 -74.29 7.37 -14.51
CA GLY A 31 -74.69 7.91 -13.20
C GLY A 31 -74.63 6.83 -12.13
N LEU A 32 -74.07 7.15 -10.96
CA LEU A 32 -73.88 6.24 -9.84
C LEU A 32 -74.47 6.81 -8.54
N CYS A 33 -75.17 5.99 -7.77
CA CYS A 33 -75.50 6.31 -6.38
C CYS A 33 -74.25 6.15 -5.49
N SER A 34 -74.28 6.69 -4.27
CA SER A 34 -73.19 6.61 -3.30
C SER A 34 -72.64 5.18 -3.11
N THR A 35 -73.50 4.18 -2.96
CA THR A 35 -73.11 2.77 -2.83
C THR A 35 -72.40 2.24 -4.08
N CYS A 36 -73.01 2.42 -5.27
CA CYS A 36 -72.44 1.97 -6.54
C CYS A 36 -71.13 2.69 -6.85
N SER A 37 -71.01 3.98 -6.52
CA SER A 37 -69.77 4.74 -6.68
C SER A 37 -68.62 4.19 -5.82
N GLY A 38 -68.91 3.74 -4.59
CA GLY A 38 -67.92 3.13 -3.71
C GLY A 38 -67.46 1.75 -4.18
N HIS A 39 -68.33 0.99 -4.84
CA HIS A 39 -67.98 -0.30 -5.45
C HIS A 39 -67.18 -0.09 -6.73
N HIS A 40 -67.64 0.84 -7.58
CA HIS A 40 -66.99 1.23 -8.82
C HIS A 40 -65.54 1.69 -8.60
N LYS A 41 -65.31 2.57 -7.61
CA LYS A 41 -63.95 3.02 -7.23
C LYS A 41 -63.06 1.86 -6.76
N ARG A 42 -63.57 0.98 -5.90
CA ARG A 42 -62.80 -0.18 -5.39
C ARG A 42 -62.43 -1.16 -6.49
N TYR A 43 -63.37 -1.45 -7.39
CA TYR A 43 -63.15 -2.36 -8.50
C TYR A 43 -62.15 -1.80 -9.51
N ARG A 44 -62.23 -0.50 -9.83
CA ARG A 44 -61.26 0.14 -10.73
C ARG A 44 -59.83 0.13 -10.19
N LEU A 45 -59.64 0.47 -8.91
CA LEU A 45 -58.33 0.39 -8.26
C LEU A 45 -57.74 -1.03 -8.40
N SER A 46 -58.56 -2.06 -8.19
CA SER A 46 -58.11 -3.45 -8.34
C SER A 46 -57.79 -3.87 -9.78
N GLN A 47 -58.42 -3.27 -10.80
CA GLN A 47 -58.17 -3.61 -12.21
C GLN A 47 -57.02 -2.82 -12.85
N GLU A 48 -56.79 -1.57 -12.46
CA GLU A 48 -55.72 -0.73 -13.03
C GLU A 48 -54.34 -1.00 -12.39
N ASP A 49 -54.29 -1.44 -11.13
CA ASP A 49 -53.04 -1.67 -10.40
C ASP A 49 -52.35 -3.00 -10.77
N LEU A 50 -53.11 -4.04 -11.13
CA LEU A 50 -52.55 -5.37 -11.44
C LEU A 50 -51.68 -5.39 -12.72
N PRO A 51 -52.09 -4.81 -13.86
CA PRO A 51 -51.29 -4.84 -15.09
C PRO A 51 -50.03 -3.98 -14.97
N ARG A 52 -50.14 -2.76 -14.42
CA ARG A 52 -48.99 -1.86 -14.24
C ARG A 52 -47.94 -2.45 -13.30
N SER A 53 -48.37 -3.07 -12.20
CA SER A 53 -47.47 -3.75 -11.27
C SER A 53 -46.66 -4.86 -11.96
N ARG A 54 -47.30 -5.66 -12.82
CA ARG A 54 -46.63 -6.75 -13.57
C ARG A 54 -45.57 -6.24 -14.55
N TYR A 55 -45.86 -5.19 -15.32
CA TYR A 55 -44.87 -4.60 -16.24
C TYR A 55 -43.65 -4.04 -15.49
N HIS A 56 -43.87 -3.37 -14.35
CA HIS A 56 -42.76 -2.86 -13.54
C HIS A 56 -41.93 -3.98 -12.91
N LEU A 57 -42.57 -5.07 -12.47
CA LEU A 57 -41.88 -6.27 -11.97
C LEU A 57 -41.04 -6.95 -13.07
N GLU A 58 -41.59 -7.12 -14.28
CA GLU A 58 -40.86 -7.73 -15.41
C GLU A 58 -39.71 -6.84 -15.90
N SER A 59 -39.92 -5.52 -15.99
CA SER A 59 -38.86 -4.57 -16.31
C SER A 59 -37.76 -4.54 -15.24
N GLY A 60 -38.15 -4.61 -13.96
CA GLY A 60 -37.21 -4.69 -12.83
C GLY A 60 -36.37 -5.97 -12.88
N LYS A 61 -36.98 -7.12 -13.21
CA LYS A 61 -36.28 -8.39 -13.37
C LYS A 61 -35.25 -8.35 -14.50
N SER A 62 -35.59 -7.79 -15.66
CA SER A 62 -34.64 -7.65 -16.77
C SER A 62 -33.43 -6.79 -16.38
N LYS A 63 -33.66 -5.65 -15.73
CA LYS A 63 -32.56 -4.79 -15.25
C LYS A 63 -31.69 -5.50 -14.21
N ALA A 64 -32.31 -6.28 -13.32
CA ALA A 64 -31.57 -7.04 -12.32
C ALA A 64 -30.68 -8.12 -12.97
N THR A 65 -31.16 -8.81 -14.00
CA THR A 65 -30.35 -9.81 -14.72
C THR A 65 -29.18 -9.18 -15.45
N ASP A 66 -29.38 -8.00 -16.05
CA ASP A 66 -28.30 -7.27 -16.74
C ASP A 66 -27.21 -6.84 -15.75
N LEU A 67 -27.61 -6.33 -14.58
CA LEU A 67 -26.68 -5.94 -13.51
C LEU A 67 -25.92 -7.15 -12.94
N ILE A 68 -26.59 -8.30 -12.78
CA ILE A 68 -25.92 -9.54 -12.32
C ILE A 68 -24.85 -9.96 -13.33
N ALA A 69 -25.18 -9.99 -14.62
CA ALA A 69 -24.22 -10.34 -15.67
C ALA A 69 -23.02 -9.38 -15.71
N GLU A 70 -23.26 -8.07 -15.51
CA GLU A 70 -22.19 -7.08 -15.41
C GLU A 70 -21.28 -7.32 -14.20
N ILE A 71 -21.87 -7.61 -13.03
CA ILE A 71 -21.13 -7.91 -11.79
C ILE A 71 -20.29 -9.16 -11.96
N GLU A 72 -20.83 -10.23 -12.53
CA GLU A 72 -20.11 -11.47 -12.80
C GLU A 72 -18.92 -11.24 -13.76
N GLY A 73 -19.14 -10.43 -14.80
CA GLY A 73 -18.07 -10.01 -15.72
C GLY A 73 -16.95 -9.25 -15.00
N LYS A 74 -17.30 -8.29 -14.15
CA LYS A 74 -16.34 -7.53 -13.33
C LYS A 74 -15.60 -8.43 -12.34
N GLN A 75 -16.28 -9.39 -11.71
CA GLN A 75 -15.67 -10.34 -10.78
C GLN A 75 -14.65 -11.23 -11.49
N LYS A 76 -14.95 -11.71 -12.70
CA LYS A 76 -14.01 -12.50 -13.52
C LYS A 76 -12.76 -11.69 -13.90
N ASN A 77 -12.95 -10.42 -14.26
CA ASN A 77 -11.83 -9.52 -14.57
C ASN A 77 -10.96 -9.24 -13.34
N LEU A 78 -11.57 -8.98 -12.18
CA LEU A 78 -10.85 -8.81 -10.91
C LEU A 78 -10.02 -10.04 -10.57
N LYS A 79 -10.60 -11.24 -10.71
CA LYS A 79 -9.87 -12.49 -10.49
C LYS A 79 -8.65 -12.62 -11.41
N LYS A 80 -8.80 -12.32 -12.70
CA LYS A 80 -7.68 -12.32 -13.66
C LYS A 80 -6.57 -11.35 -13.27
N MET A 81 -6.92 -10.14 -12.84
CA MET A 81 -5.93 -9.16 -12.36
C MET A 81 -5.24 -9.61 -11.07
N GLN A 82 -5.97 -10.26 -10.16
CA GLN A 82 -5.40 -10.84 -8.95
C GLN A 82 -4.40 -11.95 -9.27
N ASP A 83 -4.71 -12.83 -10.21
CA ASP A 83 -3.81 -13.90 -10.67
C ASP A 83 -2.53 -13.31 -11.31
N GLN A 84 -2.67 -12.25 -12.11
CA GLN A 84 -1.54 -11.52 -12.68
C GLN A 84 -0.67 -10.89 -11.59
N LEU A 85 -1.29 -10.27 -10.58
CA LEU A 85 -0.56 -9.67 -9.47
C LEU A 85 0.20 -10.72 -8.65
N HIS A 86 -0.41 -11.88 -8.39
CA HIS A 86 0.26 -13.01 -7.75
C HIS A 86 1.46 -13.53 -8.54
N THR A 87 1.46 -13.38 -9.86
CA THR A 87 2.61 -13.72 -10.71
C THR A 87 3.71 -12.66 -10.60
N VAL A 88 3.37 -11.38 -10.56
CA VAL A 88 4.33 -10.26 -10.53
C VAL A 88 5.04 -10.13 -9.18
N ILE A 89 4.35 -10.37 -8.07
CA ILE A 89 4.91 -10.22 -6.70
C ILE A 89 6.23 -11.00 -6.52
N PRO A 90 6.32 -12.30 -6.86
CA PRO A 90 7.59 -13.04 -6.78
C PRO A 90 8.73 -12.45 -7.62
N HIS A 91 8.43 -11.91 -8.80
CA HIS A 91 9.44 -11.27 -9.65
C HIS A 91 9.97 -9.99 -9.01
N ALA A 92 9.09 -9.16 -8.44
CA ALA A 92 9.47 -7.96 -7.71
C ALA A 92 10.35 -8.30 -6.50
N SER A 93 10.00 -9.34 -5.74
CA SER A 93 10.83 -9.81 -4.62
C SER A 93 12.21 -10.28 -5.07
N LYS A 94 12.30 -11.06 -6.16
CA LYS A 94 13.59 -11.49 -6.74
C LYS A 94 14.44 -10.30 -7.17
N LEU A 95 13.84 -9.31 -7.83
CA LEU A 95 14.54 -8.10 -8.25
C LEU A 95 15.08 -7.32 -7.05
N LYS A 96 14.30 -7.20 -5.96
CA LYS A 96 14.74 -6.56 -4.73
C LYS A 96 15.95 -7.27 -4.12
N SER A 97 15.92 -8.60 -4.06
CA SER A 97 17.07 -9.39 -3.59
C SER A 97 18.29 -9.21 -4.49
N PHE A 98 18.11 -9.22 -5.81
CA PHE A 98 19.18 -9.00 -6.78
C PHE A 98 19.84 -7.62 -6.60
N LEU A 99 19.06 -6.56 -6.43
CA LEU A 99 19.58 -5.21 -6.18
C LEU A 99 20.39 -5.15 -4.87
N GLY A 100 19.95 -5.86 -3.83
CA GLY A 100 20.70 -5.97 -2.57
C GLY A 100 22.06 -6.65 -2.76
N VAL A 101 22.12 -7.76 -3.50
CA VAL A 101 23.39 -8.44 -3.81
C VAL A 101 24.32 -7.52 -4.61
N HIS A 102 23.80 -6.86 -5.65
CA HIS A 102 24.59 -5.95 -6.47
C HIS A 102 25.15 -4.76 -5.66
N GLN A 103 24.39 -4.23 -4.70
CA GLN A 103 24.89 -3.18 -3.81
C GLN A 103 26.05 -3.68 -2.93
N ILE A 104 25.95 -4.90 -2.40
CA ILE A 104 27.04 -5.53 -1.63
C ILE A 104 28.28 -5.72 -2.51
N GLU A 105 28.11 -6.21 -3.74
CA GLU A 105 29.22 -6.38 -4.70
C GLU A 105 29.96 -5.06 -4.97
N GLN A 106 29.22 -3.97 -5.15
CA GLN A 106 29.82 -2.64 -5.33
C GLN A 106 30.63 -2.19 -4.11
N GLN A 107 30.12 -2.43 -2.90
CA GLN A 107 30.85 -2.12 -1.66
C GLN A 107 32.12 -2.95 -1.53
N VAL A 108 32.05 -4.26 -1.83
CA VAL A 108 33.24 -5.14 -1.83
C VAL A 108 34.28 -4.64 -2.83
N HIS A 109 33.89 -4.22 -4.03
CA HIS A 109 34.81 -3.67 -5.02
C HIS A 109 35.44 -2.34 -4.55
N GLN A 110 34.70 -1.50 -3.83
CA GLN A 110 35.25 -0.27 -3.25
C GLN A 110 36.29 -0.59 -2.15
N CYS A 111 35.97 -1.52 -1.25
CA CYS A 111 36.90 -1.98 -0.21
C CYS A 111 38.16 -2.61 -0.82
N GLN A 112 38.01 -3.42 -1.88
CA GLN A 112 39.15 -4.04 -2.54
C GLN A 112 40.09 -2.98 -3.13
N ARG A 113 39.56 -1.97 -3.81
CA ARG A 113 40.39 -0.86 -4.33
C ARG A 113 41.13 -0.13 -3.21
N TYR A 114 40.46 0.11 -2.09
CA TYR A 114 41.10 0.73 -0.93
C TYR A 114 42.26 -0.12 -0.38
N ILE A 115 42.09 -1.44 -0.27
CA ILE A 115 43.16 -2.36 0.13
C ILE A 115 44.31 -2.33 -0.88
N ASP A 116 44.00 -2.38 -2.18
CA ASP A 116 45.01 -2.34 -3.25
C ASP A 116 45.81 -1.03 -3.24
N ASP A 117 45.17 0.08 -2.88
CA ASP A 117 45.83 1.39 -2.75
C ASP A 117 46.73 1.45 -1.51
N LEU A 118 46.30 0.86 -0.38
CA LEU A 118 47.12 0.75 0.83
C LEU A 118 48.34 -0.15 0.63
N ASP A 119 48.21 -1.27 -0.09
CA ASP A 119 49.34 -2.18 -0.38
C ASP A 119 50.40 -1.52 -1.29
N LYS A 120 49.95 -0.60 -2.14
CA LYS A 120 50.84 0.22 -2.98
C LYS A 120 51.44 1.40 -2.23
N ASP A 121 50.94 1.79 -1.06
CA ASP A 121 51.50 2.90 -0.29
C ASP A 121 52.84 2.49 0.33
N ASP A 122 53.93 3.00 -0.27
CA ASP A 122 55.29 2.71 0.17
C ASP A 122 55.58 3.16 1.61
N ARG A 123 54.75 4.04 2.20
CA ARG A 123 54.86 4.43 3.61
C ARG A 123 54.55 3.27 4.55
N ALA A 124 53.60 2.40 4.20
CA ALA A 124 53.29 1.20 5.00
C ALA A 124 54.47 0.21 4.99
N LYS A 125 55.15 0.10 3.84
CA LYS A 125 56.39 -0.69 3.71
C LYS A 125 57.53 -0.07 4.52
N GLU A 126 57.68 1.25 4.48
CA GLU A 126 58.71 1.97 5.25
C GLU A 126 58.50 1.80 6.77
N PHE A 127 57.26 1.84 7.24
CA PHE A 127 56.93 1.61 8.65
C PHE A 127 57.27 0.19 9.09
N THR A 128 56.98 -0.81 8.26
CA THR A 128 57.33 -2.22 8.51
C THR A 128 58.85 -2.39 8.64
N ILE A 129 59.62 -1.80 7.73
CA ILE A 129 61.09 -1.82 7.76
C ILE A 129 61.63 -1.13 9.04
N LYS A 130 61.06 0.01 9.45
CA LYS A 130 61.43 0.68 10.71
C LYS A 130 61.19 -0.20 11.93
N MET A 131 60.06 -0.91 11.98
CA MET A 131 59.76 -1.82 13.10
C MET A 131 60.72 -3.00 13.18
N GLU A 132 61.07 -3.61 12.04
CA GLU A 132 62.07 -4.70 12.00
C GLU A 132 63.43 -4.23 12.51
N LYS A 133 63.88 -3.05 12.08
CA LYS A 133 65.14 -2.44 12.57
C LYS A 133 65.09 -2.17 14.08
N ASN A 134 63.97 -1.69 14.61
CA ASN A 134 63.81 -1.51 16.06
C ASN A 134 63.89 -2.83 16.81
N ASN A 135 63.30 -3.90 16.28
CA ASN A 135 63.39 -5.25 16.85
C ASN A 135 64.83 -5.81 16.85
N GLU A 136 65.60 -5.57 15.78
CA GLU A 136 67.02 -5.93 15.75
C GLU A 136 67.82 -5.13 16.78
N THR A 137 67.51 -3.84 16.93
CA THR A 137 68.14 -2.97 17.92
C THR A 137 67.85 -3.45 19.34
N GLU A 138 66.61 -3.85 19.65
CA GLU A 138 66.26 -4.47 20.94
C GLU A 138 67.03 -5.77 21.19
N LYS A 139 67.18 -6.63 20.17
CA LYS A 139 67.97 -7.87 20.28
C LYS A 139 69.44 -7.56 20.60
N ILE A 140 70.01 -6.52 19.98
CA ILE A 140 71.37 -6.06 20.25
C ILE A 140 71.47 -5.51 21.69
N ILE A 141 70.53 -4.65 22.12
CA ILE A 141 70.48 -4.11 23.48
C ILE A 141 70.40 -5.24 24.52
N LYS A 142 69.55 -6.25 24.31
CA LYS A 142 69.44 -7.42 25.19
C LYS A 142 70.76 -8.21 25.27
N LYS A 143 71.43 -8.42 24.13
CA LYS A 143 72.76 -9.08 24.10
C LYS A 143 73.82 -8.26 24.84
N LEU A 144 73.87 -6.94 24.64
CA LEU A 144 74.81 -6.07 25.33
C LEU A 144 74.57 -6.05 26.85
N GLY A 145 73.31 -5.99 27.29
CA GLY A 145 72.96 -6.07 28.71
C GLY A 145 73.37 -7.39 29.37
N SER A 146 73.41 -8.50 28.61
CA SER A 146 73.90 -9.79 29.12
C SER A 146 75.44 -9.87 29.27
N LEU A 147 76.19 -8.93 28.71
CA LEU A 147 77.67 -8.91 28.72
C LEU A 147 78.27 -8.08 29.87
N GLY A 148 77.44 -7.45 30.71
CA GLY A 148 77.87 -6.67 31.89
C GLY A 148 76.99 -5.44 32.13
N GLU A 149 76.95 -4.94 33.37
CA GLU A 149 76.13 -3.79 33.81
C GLU A 149 76.39 -2.53 32.96
N LEU A 150 75.66 -2.39 31.85
CA LEU A 150 75.57 -1.15 31.10
C LEU A 150 74.37 -0.35 31.62
N THR A 151 74.66 0.69 32.39
CA THR A 151 73.70 1.74 32.72
C THR A 151 73.42 2.57 31.47
N VAL A 152 72.44 2.15 30.68
CA VAL A 152 71.94 2.96 29.55
C VAL A 152 71.21 4.17 30.12
N VAL A 153 71.87 5.33 30.11
CA VAL A 153 71.27 6.62 30.41
C VAL A 153 70.32 6.96 29.26
N LYS A 154 69.02 6.71 29.45
CA LYS A 154 67.99 7.19 28.52
C LYS A 154 67.96 8.72 28.59
N SER A 155 68.40 9.39 27.53
CA SER A 155 68.21 10.84 27.37
C SER A 155 66.74 11.13 27.02
N ASP A 156 66.15 12.12 27.68
CA ASP A 156 64.72 12.51 27.65
C ASP A 156 64.11 12.89 26.27
N MET A 157 64.76 12.59 25.14
CA MET A 157 64.22 12.85 23.79
C MET A 157 63.12 11.89 23.34
N ASP A 158 62.91 10.76 24.02
CA ASP A 158 61.96 9.71 23.60
C ASP A 158 60.48 10.00 23.98
N LEU A 159 60.18 11.10 24.68
CA LEU A 159 58.83 11.40 25.15
C LEU A 159 57.89 12.06 24.11
N ASN A 160 58.40 12.47 22.94
CA ASN A 160 57.59 13.20 21.95
C ASN A 160 56.82 12.30 20.96
N THR A 161 57.25 11.06 20.74
CA THR A 161 56.60 10.12 19.81
C THR A 161 55.24 9.62 20.31
N GLU A 162 55.04 9.55 21.64
CA GLU A 162 53.81 9.05 22.25
C GLU A 162 52.60 9.99 22.06
N THR A 163 52.87 11.29 21.88
CA THR A 163 51.81 12.29 21.64
C THR A 163 51.28 12.31 20.21
N GLY A 164 52.07 11.81 19.23
CA GLY A 164 51.64 11.68 17.83
C GLY A 164 50.68 10.50 17.63
N VAL A 165 51.04 9.33 18.16
CA VAL A 165 50.22 8.10 18.07
C VAL A 165 48.85 8.28 18.74
N ARG A 166 48.78 9.03 19.85
CA ARG A 166 47.50 9.37 20.50
C ARG A 166 46.58 10.24 19.65
N ARG A 167 47.11 11.10 18.77
CA ARG A 167 46.26 11.93 17.89
C ARG A 167 45.72 11.12 16.72
N GLU A 168 46.51 10.25 16.11
CA GLU A 168 46.04 9.41 14.99
C GLU A 168 44.93 8.45 15.43
N ALA A 169 45.08 7.79 16.59
CA ALA A 169 44.02 6.95 17.15
C ALA A 169 42.72 7.73 17.47
N GLN A 170 42.83 9.02 17.77
CA GLN A 170 41.68 9.89 18.04
C GLN A 170 40.94 10.27 16.74
N VAL A 171 41.68 10.48 15.64
CA VAL A 171 41.12 10.74 14.31
C VAL A 171 40.40 9.49 13.78
N GLU A 172 41.02 8.31 13.87
CA GLU A 172 40.41 7.05 13.44
C GLU A 172 39.13 6.73 14.23
N SER A 173 39.14 6.96 15.55
CA SER A 173 37.95 6.77 16.39
C SER A 173 36.80 7.71 15.97
N GLN A 174 37.11 8.93 15.56
CA GLN A 174 36.14 9.93 15.14
C GLN A 174 35.59 9.64 13.73
N GLU A 175 36.41 9.12 12.82
CA GLU A 175 35.98 8.66 11.50
C GLU A 175 35.08 7.42 11.58
N GLN A 176 35.42 6.46 12.45
CA GLN A 176 34.59 5.27 12.67
C GLN A 176 33.19 5.63 13.23
N SER A 177 33.11 6.66 14.10
CA SER A 177 31.85 7.18 14.61
C SER A 177 31.00 7.83 13.51
N ASN A 178 31.63 8.58 12.60
CA ASN A 178 30.93 9.21 11.48
C ASN A 178 30.37 8.18 10.49
N ILE A 179 31.11 7.09 10.23
CA ILE A 179 30.65 6.00 9.37
C ILE A 179 29.43 5.31 9.99
N ASN A 180 29.48 4.96 11.29
CA ASN A 180 28.34 4.34 11.97
C ASN A 180 27.08 5.22 11.95
N ASN A 181 27.23 6.55 12.10
CA ASN A 181 26.12 7.48 12.03
C ASN A 181 25.51 7.60 10.62
N MET A 182 26.31 7.46 9.57
CA MET A 182 25.78 7.40 8.19
C MET A 182 25.02 6.10 7.93
N THR A 183 25.54 4.95 8.40
CA THR A 183 24.87 3.65 8.22
C THR A 183 23.51 3.60 8.90
N ILE A 184 23.39 4.12 10.13
CA ILE A 184 22.13 4.15 10.89
C ILE A 184 21.07 5.05 10.22
N ASN A 185 21.47 6.12 9.53
CA ASN A 185 20.55 7.00 8.81
C ASN A 185 20.03 6.41 7.49
N ILE A 186 20.76 5.45 6.91
CA ILE A 186 20.33 4.74 5.70
C ILE A 186 19.30 3.66 6.04
N GLU A 187 19.42 2.99 7.19
CA GLU A 187 18.48 1.94 7.62
C GLU A 187 17.12 2.46 8.11
N LYS A 188 17.01 3.75 8.42
CA LYS A 188 15.78 4.39 8.93
C LYS A 188 14.93 5.07 7.84
N ARG A 189 15.31 4.99 6.56
CA ARG A 189 14.53 5.50 5.42
C ARG A 189 13.94 4.36 4.60
#